data_AF-B6JBZ4-F1
#
_entry.id   AF-B6JBZ4-F1
#
_cell.length_a   1.000
_cell.length_b   1.000
_cell.length_c   1.000
_cell.angle_alpha   90.00
_cell.angle_beta   90.00
_cell.angle_gamma   90.00
#
_symmetry.space_group_name_H-M   'P 1'
#
loop_
_entity.id
_entity.type
_entity.pdbx_description
1 polymer ?
#
loop_
_entity_poly.entity_id
_entity_poly.type
_entity_poly.pdbx_seq_one_letter_code
_entity_poly.pdbx_strand_id
1 'polypeptide(L)'
;MKKWSKHVTEKSDAFDLKKNVFKLDSPKAIARSLKRSAEESHRRKSDPYRSAMSMLVFYINRAGKNLPATRRKKLEAAKGELRKAFGRAA
;
A
#
# COMPACT_ATOMS: atom_id res chain seq x y z
N MET A 1 3.06 21.26 -11.00
CA MET A 1 1.87 20.49 -10.55
C MET A 1 1.99 20.11 -9.06
N LYS A 2 1.46 20.97 -8.17
CA LYS A 2 1.51 20.83 -6.69
C LYS A 2 0.08 20.67 -6.12
N LYS A 3 -0.60 19.56 -6.42
CA LYS A 3 -1.93 19.26 -5.84
C LYS A 3 -2.08 17.84 -5.29
N TRP A 4 -0.97 17.11 -5.08
CA TRP A 4 -1.05 15.72 -4.61
C TRP A 4 -0.78 15.54 -3.11
N SER A 5 -0.15 16.52 -2.47
CA SER A 5 0.31 16.40 -1.08
C SER A 5 -0.76 16.74 -0.05
N LYS A 6 -1.84 17.48 -0.37
CA LYS A 6 -2.77 17.94 0.67
C LYS A 6 -3.69 16.84 1.20
N HIS A 7 -4.31 16.04 0.33
CA HIS A 7 -5.35 15.10 0.76
C HIS A 7 -4.80 13.81 1.41
N VAL A 8 -3.58 13.39 1.07
CA VAL A 8 -2.98 12.16 1.62
C VAL A 8 -2.29 12.44 2.96
N THR A 9 -1.67 13.62 3.12
CA THR A 9 -1.07 14.05 4.39
C THR A 9 -2.13 14.34 5.46
N GLU A 10 -3.34 14.71 5.05
CA GLU A 10 -4.43 15.07 5.98
C GLU A 10 -5.18 13.84 6.54
N LYS A 11 -5.04 12.65 5.94
CA LYS A 11 -5.77 11.46 6.41
C LYS A 11 -4.98 10.16 6.59
N SER A 12 -3.78 9.98 6.06
CA SER A 12 -3.12 8.66 6.19
C SER A 12 -1.60 8.72 6.07
N ASP A 13 -0.94 8.02 6.98
CA ASP A 13 0.50 7.84 7.22
C ASP A 13 1.30 7.26 6.04
N ALA A 14 1.04 7.70 4.81
CA ALA A 14 1.67 7.24 3.57
C ALA A 14 3.17 7.52 3.50
N PHE A 15 3.65 8.51 4.27
CA PHE A 15 5.01 9.01 4.14
C PHE A 15 6.02 8.26 5.01
N ASP A 16 5.56 7.61 6.09
CA ASP A 16 6.43 6.87 7.03
C ASP A 16 6.45 5.36 6.77
N LEU A 17 5.52 4.88 5.94
CA LEU A 17 5.65 3.61 5.24
C LEU A 17 6.95 3.64 4.43
N LYS A 18 8.01 3.04 5.01
CA LYS A 18 9.35 2.93 4.44
C LYS A 18 9.23 2.80 2.92
N LYS A 19 9.70 3.81 2.17
CA LYS A 19 9.65 3.88 0.69
C LYS A 19 10.15 2.62 -0.05
N ASN A 20 10.74 1.69 0.69
CA ASN A 20 11.23 0.39 0.24
C ASN A 20 10.18 -0.72 0.23
N VAL A 21 8.97 -0.55 0.81
CA VAL A 21 7.90 -1.58 0.79
C VAL A 21 7.51 -1.94 -0.64
N PHE A 22 7.34 -0.94 -1.50
CA PHE A 22 6.98 -1.14 -2.90
C PHE A 22 8.18 -1.45 -3.81
N LYS A 23 9.40 -1.51 -3.28
CA LYS A 23 10.60 -1.91 -4.02
C LYS A 23 10.76 -3.44 -4.07
N LEU A 24 10.10 -4.17 -3.18
CA LEU A 24 10.15 -5.63 -3.11
C LEU A 24 9.61 -6.30 -4.39
N ASP A 25 10.19 -7.43 -4.77
CA ASP A 25 9.83 -8.16 -5.99
C ASP A 25 8.75 -9.23 -5.81
N SER A 26 8.41 -9.55 -4.57
CA SER A 26 7.41 -10.57 -4.22
C SER A 26 6.10 -9.92 -3.73
N PRO A 27 4.94 -10.25 -4.32
CA PRO A 27 3.62 -9.78 -3.87
C PRO A 27 3.35 -10.05 -2.38
N LYS A 28 3.78 -11.22 -1.89
CA LYS A 28 3.63 -11.63 -0.48
C LYS A 28 4.47 -10.78 0.46
N ALA A 29 5.68 -10.42 0.03
CA ALA A 29 6.57 -9.56 0.81
C ALA A 29 6.02 -8.12 0.90
N ILE A 30 5.49 -7.59 -0.21
CA ILE A 30 4.79 -6.30 -0.24
C ILE A 30 3.62 -6.31 0.72
N ALA A 31 2.75 -7.32 0.65
CA ALA A 31 1.58 -7.46 1.52
C ALA A 31 1.95 -7.54 3.00
N ARG A 32 2.96 -8.35 3.37
CA ARG A 32 3.43 -8.48 4.76
C ARG A 32 4.00 -7.17 5.29
N SER A 33 4.78 -6.46 4.49
CA SER A 33 5.37 -5.19 4.91
C SER A 33 4.31 -4.09 5.02
N LEU A 34 3.33 -4.05 4.11
CA LEU A 34 2.18 -3.13 4.21
C LEU A 34 1.35 -3.40 5.47
N LYS A 35 1.10 -4.67 5.79
CA LYS A 35 0.41 -5.08 7.02
C LYS A 35 1.16 -4.56 8.25
N ARG A 36 2.45 -4.87 8.36
CA ARG A 36 3.29 -4.44 9.49
C ARG A 36 3.26 -2.93 9.67
N SER A 37 3.45 -2.15 8.60
CA SER A 37 3.44 -0.69 8.71
C SER A 37 2.07 -0.11 9.01
N ALA A 38 0.98 -0.76 8.58
CA ALA A 38 -0.37 -0.36 8.95
C ALA A 38 -0.71 -0.70 10.41
N GLU A 39 -0.12 -1.77 10.96
CA GLU A 39 -0.24 -2.17 12.37
C GLU A 39 0.62 -1.29 13.31
N GLU A 40 1.83 -0.92 12.87
CA GLU A 40 2.77 -0.07 13.62
C GLU A 40 2.35 1.40 13.67
N SER A 41 1.39 1.86 12.85
CA SER A 41 0.91 3.24 12.94
C SER A 41 0.11 3.47 14.23
N HIS A 42 0.73 4.15 15.19
CA HIS A 42 0.15 4.47 16.49
C HIS A 42 -0.93 5.58 16.47
N ARG A 43 -1.12 6.31 15.36
CA ARG A 43 -2.10 7.41 15.25
C ARG A 43 -3.43 6.93 14.65
N ARG A 44 -4.10 6.00 15.35
CA ARG A 44 -5.28 5.29 14.81
C ARG A 44 -6.54 6.16 14.77
N LYS A 45 -7.06 6.40 13.55
CA LYS A 45 -8.47 6.74 13.28
C LYS A 45 -9.19 5.72 12.37
N SER A 46 -8.49 4.72 11.80
CA SER A 46 -9.07 3.79 10.83
C SER A 46 -8.48 2.39 10.85
N ASP A 47 -9.21 1.45 10.24
CA ASP A 47 -8.90 0.02 10.11
C ASP A 47 -7.57 -0.22 9.35
N PRO A 48 -6.59 -0.95 9.92
CA PRO A 48 -5.28 -1.22 9.31
C PRO A 48 -5.34 -1.82 7.90
N TYR A 49 -6.31 -2.71 7.62
CA TYR A 49 -6.47 -3.29 6.28
C TYR A 49 -6.90 -2.22 5.27
N ARG A 50 -7.85 -1.34 5.64
CA ARG A 50 -8.32 -0.26 4.76
C ARG A 50 -7.19 0.71 4.44
N SER A 51 -6.35 1.01 5.44
CA SER A 51 -5.15 1.84 5.27
C SER A 51 -4.15 1.20 4.31
N ALA A 52 -3.81 -0.08 4.54
CA ALA A 52 -2.87 -0.81 3.70
C ALA A 52 -3.35 -0.96 2.24
N MET A 53 -4.64 -1.28 2.05
CA MET A 53 -5.23 -1.45 0.72
C MET A 53 -5.29 -0.14 -0.05
N SER A 54 -5.75 0.94 0.61
CA SER A 54 -5.78 2.28 0.03
C SER A 54 -4.38 2.72 -0.40
N MET A 55 -3.35 2.41 0.39
CA MET A 55 -1.96 2.70 0.05
C MET A 55 -1.49 1.99 -1.23
N LEU A 56 -1.79 0.70 -1.33
CA LEU A 56 -1.39 -0.12 -2.48
C LEU A 56 -2.08 0.36 -3.76
N VAL A 57 -3.39 0.60 -3.71
CA VAL A 57 -4.16 1.15 -4.84
C VAL A 57 -3.64 2.53 -5.22
N PHE A 58 -3.37 3.39 -4.24
CA PHE A 58 -2.79 4.71 -4.48
C PHE A 58 -1.44 4.63 -5.17
N TYR A 59 -0.53 3.76 -4.71
CA TYR A 59 0.78 3.59 -5.33
C TYR A 59 0.67 3.13 -6.79
N ILE A 60 -0.23 2.17 -7.08
CA ILE A 60 -0.49 1.70 -8.45
C ILE A 60 -1.00 2.84 -9.33
N ASN A 61 -1.99 3.59 -8.84
CA ASN A 61 -2.59 4.72 -9.57
C ASN A 61 -1.58 5.85 -9.79
N ARG A 62 -0.73 6.13 -8.79
CA ARG A 62 0.28 7.19 -8.84
C ARG A 62 1.47 6.83 -9.71
N ALA A 63 1.94 5.59 -9.65
CA ALA A 63 3.01 5.11 -10.51
C ALA A 63 2.55 5.05 -11.97
N GLY A 64 1.26 4.73 -12.20
CA GLY A 64 0.58 4.91 -13.47
C GLY A 64 1.40 4.40 -14.66
N LYS A 65 1.70 5.30 -15.60
CA LYS A 65 2.44 5.01 -16.84
C LYS A 65 3.95 4.76 -16.64
N ASN A 66 4.52 5.15 -15.51
CA ASN A 66 5.94 4.94 -15.18
C ASN A 66 6.20 3.55 -14.59
N LEU A 67 5.16 2.73 -14.44
CA LEU A 67 5.26 1.40 -13.88
C LEU A 67 5.28 0.35 -15.00
N PRO A 68 6.33 -0.49 -15.09
CA PRO A 68 6.33 -1.61 -16.02
C PRO A 68 5.11 -2.52 -15.82
N ALA A 69 4.51 -3.02 -16.89
CA ALA A 69 3.31 -3.86 -16.83
C ALA A 69 3.50 -5.10 -15.93
N THR A 70 4.71 -5.68 -15.93
CA THR A 70 5.10 -6.78 -15.05
C THR A 70 5.00 -6.38 -13.56
N ARG A 71 5.49 -5.20 -13.21
CA ARG A 71 5.42 -4.66 -11.85
C ARG A 71 3.99 -4.30 -11.46
N ARG A 72 3.19 -3.79 -12.39
CA ARG A 72 1.74 -3.58 -12.17
C ARG A 72 1.05 -4.89 -11.79
N LYS A 73 1.28 -5.96 -12.55
CA LYS A 73 0.73 -7.29 -12.25
C LYS A 73 1.15 -7.78 -10.86
N LYS A 74 2.41 -7.58 -10.46
CA LYS A 74 2.89 -7.93 -9.11
C LYS A 74 2.16 -7.16 -8.00
N LEU A 75 1.97 -5.85 -8.17
CA LEU A 75 1.26 -5.03 -7.18
C LEU A 75 -0.23 -5.35 -7.12
N GLU A 76 -0.84 -5.67 -8.26
CA GLU A 76 -2.22 -6.17 -8.30
C GLU A 76 -2.34 -7.51 -7.57
N ALA A 77 -1.41 -8.45 -7.78
CA ALA A 77 -1.36 -9.70 -7.04
C ALA A 77 -1.14 -9.47 -5.53
N ALA A 78 -0.39 -8.42 -5.16
CA ALA A 78 -0.19 -8.07 -3.76
C ALA A 78 -1.50 -7.67 -3.05
N LYS A 79 -2.53 -7.19 -3.77
CA LYS A 79 -3.86 -6.94 -3.19
C LYS A 79 -4.48 -8.23 -2.65
N GLY A 80 -4.34 -9.33 -3.41
CA GLY A 80 -4.81 -10.65 -3.00
C GLY A 80 -4.05 -11.17 -1.80
N GLU A 81 -2.73 -11.07 -1.80
CA GLU A 81 -1.89 -11.45 -0.66
C GLU A 81 -2.17 -10.59 0.58
N LEU A 82 -2.50 -9.31 0.41
CA LEU A 82 -2.89 -8.42 1.50
C LEU A 82 -4.22 -8.85 2.13
N ARG A 83 -5.23 -9.23 1.32
CA ARG A 83 -6.49 -9.80 1.84
C ARG A 83 -6.24 -11.05 2.66
N LYS A 84 -5.42 -11.98 2.17
CA LYS A 84 -5.03 -13.20 2.90
C LYS A 84 -4.29 -12.87 4.20
N ALA A 85 -3.34 -11.93 4.16
CA ALA A 85 -2.56 -11.54 5.33
C ALA A 85 -3.41 -10.93 6.46
N PHE A 86 -4.56 -10.34 6.13
CA PHE A 86 -5.54 -9.81 7.07
C PHE A 86 -6.72 -10.75 7.35
N GLY A 87 -6.68 -12.00 6.85
CA GLY A 87 -7.77 -12.97 7.07
C GLY A 87 -9.09 -12.62 6.38
N ARG A 88 -9.07 -11.76 5.36
CA ARG A 88 -10.25 -11.34 4.57
C ARG A 88 -10.41 -12.08 3.25
N ALA A 89 -9.62 -13.11 3.03
CA ALA A 89 -9.86 -14.05 1.95
C ALA A 89 -10.90 -15.07 2.45
N ALA A 90 -12.17 -14.79 2.16
CA ALA A 90 -13.20 -15.82 2.09
C ALA A 90 -13.11 -16.50 0.72
#